data_AF-A0A356UK69-F1
#
_entry.id   AF-A0A356UK69-F1
#
_cell.length_a   1.000
_cell.length_b   1.000
_cell.length_c   1.000
_cell.angle_alpha   90.00
_cell.angle_beta   90.00
_cell.angle_gamma   90.00
#
_symmetry.space_group_name_H-M   'P 1'
#
loop_
_entity.id
_entity.type
_entity.pdbx_description
1 polymer ?
#
loop_
_entity_poly.entity_id
_entity_poly.type
_entity_poly.pdbx_seq_one_letter_code
_entity_poly.pdbx_strand_id
1 'polypeptide(L)'
;TTERPEAVAAGTARLVGTEQKNIVAETKALMEDGQKYQAMAEAINPYGDGQAAERIVRFILSRFNIVRQLPLEFSPKNILKKYFLRKD
;
A
#
# COMPACT_ATOMS: atom_id res chain seq x y z
N THR A 1 -11.38 -1.18 -15.38
CA THR A 1 -10.20 -0.30 -15.28
C THR A 1 -9.11 -1.03 -14.49
N THR A 2 -7.84 -0.83 -14.86
CA THR A 2 -6.64 -1.39 -14.18
C THR A 2 -5.95 -0.37 -13.26
N GLU A 3 -6.51 0.84 -13.10
CA GLU A 3 -5.83 2.02 -12.54
C GLU A 3 -5.67 2.01 -11.01
N ARG A 4 -6.08 0.93 -10.33
CA ARG A 4 -6.01 0.73 -8.87
C ARG A 4 -6.20 2.03 -8.07
N PRO A 5 -7.43 2.58 -8.04
CA PRO A 5 -7.71 3.92 -7.48
C PRO A 5 -7.27 4.11 -6.03
N GLU A 6 -7.05 3.02 -5.30
CA GLU A 6 -6.57 2.95 -3.92
C GLU A 6 -5.11 3.40 -3.82
N ALA A 7 -4.24 3.03 -4.77
CA ALA A 7 -2.85 3.52 -4.81
C ALA A 7 -2.77 4.99 -5.21
N VAL A 8 -3.71 5.46 -6.06
CA VAL A 8 -3.82 6.87 -6.40
C VAL A 8 -4.29 7.67 -5.18
N ALA A 9 -5.32 7.18 -4.47
CA ALA A 9 -5.83 7.80 -3.25
C ALA A 9 -4.80 7.78 -2.10
N ALA A 10 -4.01 6.72 -1.98
CA ALA A 10 -2.95 6.62 -0.99
C ALA A 10 -1.71 7.48 -1.32
N GLY A 11 -1.58 7.96 -2.56
CA GLY A 11 -0.41 8.72 -3.01
C GLY A 11 0.81 7.86 -3.37
N THR A 12 0.69 6.53 -3.32
CA THR A 12 1.76 5.59 -3.73
C THR A 12 1.90 5.47 -5.25
N ALA A 13 0.91 5.97 -6.00
CA ALA A 13 0.94 6.03 -7.47
C ALA A 13 0.22 7.29 -7.95
N ARG A 14 0.51 7.70 -9.19
CA ARG A 14 -0.18 8.82 -9.84
C ARG A 14 -0.64 8.39 -11.24
N LEU A 15 -1.90 8.65 -11.56
CA LEU A 15 -2.43 8.44 -12.91
C LEU A 15 -2.09 9.66 -13.79
N VAL A 16 -1.24 9.46 -14.80
CA VAL A 16 -0.70 10.55 -15.64
C VAL A 16 -1.17 10.49 -17.10
N GLY A 17 -1.96 9.47 -17.44
CA GLY A 17 -2.40 9.19 -18.81
C GLY A 17 -1.30 8.62 -19.70
N THR A 18 -1.51 8.67 -21.01
CA THR A 18 -0.61 8.09 -22.03
C THR A 18 0.16 9.15 -22.84
N GLU A 19 -0.10 10.43 -22.58
CA GLU A 19 0.55 11.54 -23.28
C GLU A 19 2.03 11.63 -22.89
N GLN A 20 2.93 11.54 -23.87
CA GLN A 20 4.38 11.55 -23.66
C GLN A 20 4.84 12.75 -22.82
N LYS A 21 4.29 13.93 -23.10
CA LYS A 21 4.62 15.17 -22.39
C LYS A 21 4.34 15.06 -20.89
N ASN A 22 3.21 14.46 -20.51
CA ASN A 22 2.82 14.29 -19.11
C ASN A 22 3.71 13.28 -18.42
N ILE A 23 3.98 12.14 -19.07
CA ILE A 23 4.84 11.08 -18.53
C ILE A 23 6.24 11.64 -18.23
N VAL A 24 6.84 12.36 -19.19
CA VAL A 24 8.17 12.95 -19.02
C VAL A 24 8.18 13.99 -17.90
N ALA A 25 7.18 14.88 -17.86
CA ALA A 25 7.11 15.94 -16.86
C ALA A 25 6.98 15.37 -15.43
N GLU A 26 6.10 14.38 -15.23
CA GLU A 26 5.84 13.77 -13.92
C GLU A 26 7.00 12.91 -13.45
N THR A 27 7.64 12.17 -14.36
CA THR A 27 8.85 11.39 -14.05
C THR A 27 9.99 12.32 -13.65
N LYS A 28 10.21 13.41 -14.40
CA LYS A 28 11.23 14.41 -14.09
C LYS A 28 10.96 15.08 -12.74
N ALA A 29 9.70 15.42 -12.45
CA ALA A 29 9.33 15.98 -11.15
C ALA A 29 9.69 15.04 -9.99
N LEU A 30 9.46 13.73 -10.11
CA LEU A 30 9.88 12.77 -9.06
C LEU A 30 11.40 12.65 -8.91
N MET A 31 12.17 12.82 -9.99
CA MET A 31 13.63 12.73 -9.96
C MET A 31 14.29 13.99 -9.37
N GLU A 32 13.70 15.16 -9.60
CA GLU A 32 14.28 16.46 -9.24
C GLU A 32 13.73 17.03 -7.93
N ASP A 33 12.52 16.63 -7.52
CA ASP A 33 11.87 17.11 -6.32
C ASP A 33 11.88 16.02 -5.24
N GLY A 34 12.88 16.10 -4.35
CA GLY A 34 13.04 15.17 -3.25
C GLY A 34 11.85 15.12 -2.29
N GLN A 35 11.08 16.21 -2.15
CA GLN A 35 9.88 16.22 -1.31
C GLN A 35 8.76 15.40 -1.95
N LYS A 36 8.55 15.54 -3.27
CA LYS A 36 7.58 14.72 -4.00
C LYS A 36 7.94 13.24 -3.98
N TYR A 37 9.23 12.93 -4.17
CA TYR A 37 9.71 11.56 -4.07
C TYR A 37 9.42 10.99 -2.69
N GLN A 38 9.82 11.70 -1.62
CA GLN A 38 9.66 11.22 -0.25
C GLN A 38 8.18 11.02 0.10
N ALA A 39 7.31 11.96 -0.27
CA ALA A 39 5.88 11.86 -0.03
C ALA A 39 5.25 10.60 -0.69
N MET A 40 5.69 10.26 -1.91
CA MET A 40 5.22 9.06 -2.61
C MET A 40 5.84 7.77 -2.05
N ALA A 41 7.12 7.80 -1.68
CA ALA A 41 7.86 6.66 -1.16
C ALA A 41 7.43 6.25 0.26
N GLU A 42 7.08 7.23 1.10
CA GLU A 42 6.60 7.01 2.47
C GLU A 42 5.08 6.80 2.57
N ALA A 43 4.36 6.98 1.46
CA ALA A 43 2.92 6.74 1.42
C ALA A 43 2.59 5.29 1.82
N ILE A 44 1.51 5.14 2.58
CA ILE A 44 1.09 3.84 3.09
C ILE A 44 0.67 2.95 1.93
N ASN A 45 1.33 1.81 1.77
CA ASN A 45 0.94 0.82 0.78
C ASN A 45 -0.48 0.28 1.08
N PRO A 46 -1.47 0.52 0.20
CA PRO A 46 -2.85 0.14 0.45
C PRO A 46 -3.12 -1.36 0.23
N TYR A 47 -2.13 -2.15 -0.22
CA TYR A 47 -2.33 -3.54 -0.61
C TYR A 47 -1.92 -4.56 0.45
N GLY A 48 -1.16 -4.16 1.47
CA GLY A 48 -0.78 -5.10 2.50
C GLY A 48 0.30 -4.61 3.45
N ASP A 49 0.47 -5.40 4.50
CA ASP A 49 1.46 -5.21 5.57
C ASP A 49 2.40 -6.43 5.71
N GLY A 50 2.45 -7.27 4.67
CA GLY A 50 3.23 -8.50 4.63
C GLY A 50 2.60 -9.71 5.34
N GLN A 51 1.41 -9.59 5.92
CA GLN A 51 0.78 -10.69 6.69
C GLN A 51 -0.38 -11.37 5.95
N ALA A 52 -0.48 -11.21 4.63
CA ALA A 52 -1.58 -11.77 3.85
C ALA A 52 -1.65 -13.30 3.92
N ALA A 53 -0.52 -13.99 3.79
CA ALA A 53 -0.47 -15.45 3.85
C ALA A 53 -0.98 -16.00 5.19
N GLU A 54 -0.52 -15.43 6.31
CA GLU A 54 -0.99 -15.83 7.64
C GLU A 54 -2.50 -15.63 7.79
N ARG A 55 -3.02 -14.48 7.36
CA ARG A 55 -4.47 -14.21 7.41
C ARG A 55 -5.25 -15.21 6.57
N ILE A 56 -4.82 -15.51 5.35
CA ILE A 56 -5.50 -16.47 4.46
C ILE A 56 -5.54 -17.86 5.09
N VAL A 57 -4.40 -18.34 5.61
CA VAL A 57 -4.34 -19.65 6.28
C VAL A 57 -5.27 -19.69 7.49
N ARG A 58 -5.23 -18.67 8.35
CA ARG A 58 -6.12 -18.58 9.53
C ARG A 58 -7.59 -18.54 9.13
N PHE A 59 -7.94 -17.82 8.06
CA PHE A 59 -9.31 -17.80 7.56
C PHE A 59 -9.79 -19.18 7.12
N ILE A 60 -8.98 -19.90 6.33
CA ILE A 60 -9.27 -21.26 5.88
C ILE A 60 -9.46 -22.19 7.09
N LEU A 61 -8.52 -22.21 8.04
CA LEU A 61 -8.62 -23.03 9.25
C LEU A 61 -9.87 -22.72 10.07
N SER A 62 -10.24 -21.44 10.17
CA SER A 62 -11.46 -21.01 10.88
C SER A 62 -12.72 -21.47 10.16
N ARG A 63 -12.73 -21.43 8.82
CA ARG A 63 -13.85 -21.90 7.99
C ARG A 63 -14.14 -23.39 8.16
N PHE A 64 -13.14 -24.18 8.56
CA PHE A 64 -13.25 -25.62 8.86
C PHE A 64 -13.29 -25.92 10.37
N ASN A 65 -13.52 -24.92 11.22
CA ASN A 65 -13.61 -25.05 12.69
C ASN A 65 -12.35 -25.63 13.37
N ILE A 66 -11.18 -25.54 12.72
CA ILE A 66 -9.89 -25.97 13.30
C ILE A 66 -9.37 -24.88 14.27
N VAL A 67 -9.60 -23.61 13.93
CA VAL A 67 -9.28 -22.45 14.78
C VAL A 67 -10.56 -21.68 15.05
N ARG A 68 -10.79 -21.23 16.29
CA ARG A 68 -12.07 -20.58 16.68
C ARG A 68 -12.16 -19.08 16.34
N GLN A 69 -11.08 -18.46 15.87
CA GLN A 69 -11.01 -17.01 15.70
C GLN A 69 -10.63 -16.63 14.27
N LEU A 70 -11.47 -15.80 13.65
CA LEU A 70 -11.17 -15.18 12.36
C LEU A 70 -9.92 -14.30 12.45
N PRO A 71 -9.09 -14.26 11.39
CA PRO A 71 -7.95 -13.35 11.35
C PRO A 71 -8.41 -11.89 11.41
N LEU A 72 -7.58 -11.03 12.00
CA LEU A 72 -7.80 -9.59 11.92
C LEU A 72 -7.74 -9.14 10.46
N GLU A 73 -8.75 -8.37 10.04
CA GLU A 73 -8.74 -7.75 8.72
C GLU A 73 -7.55 -6.81 8.54
N PHE A 74 -7.06 -6.75 7.31
CA PHE A 74 -6.06 -5.77 6.93
C PHE A 74 -6.68 -4.38 6.86
N SER A 75 -6.03 -3.39 7.47
CA SER A 75 -6.37 -1.98 7.34
C SER A 75 -5.11 -1.15 7.12
N PRO A 76 -4.99 -0.40 6.02
CA PRO A 76 -3.84 0.48 5.77
C PRO A 76 -3.60 1.49 6.91
N LYS A 77 -4.68 1.95 7.57
CA LYS A 77 -4.62 2.93 8.67
C LYS A 77 -3.84 2.42 9.90
N ASN A 78 -3.73 1.10 10.07
CA ASN A 78 -3.07 0.48 11.22
C ASN A 78 -1.57 0.21 11.00
N ILE A 79 -1.05 0.44 9.79
CA ILE A 79 0.35 0.15 9.42
C ILE A 79 1.33 1.08 10.15
N LEU A 80 0.96 2.36 10.35
CA LEU A 80 1.84 3.37 10.96
C LEU A 80 2.29 3.04 12.38
N LYS A 81 1.45 2.39 13.21
CA LYS A 81 1.84 2.01 14.57
C LYS A 81 3.01 1.00 14.61
N LYS A 82 3.19 0.16 13.59
CA LYS A 82 4.18 -0.93 13.60
C LYS A 82 5.58 -0.49 13.14
N TYR A 83 5.65 0.48 12.23
CA TYR A 83 6.91 0.94 11.65
C TYR A 83 7.62 2.01 12.49
N PHE A 84 6.87 2.87 13.19
CA PHE A 84 7.45 3.90 14.08
C PHE A 84 7.88 3.36 15.46
N LEU A 85 7.48 2.14 15.84
CA LEU A 85 7.93 1.46 17.07
C LEU A 85 9.15 0.54 16.89
N ARG A 86 9.81 0.58 15.71
CA ARG A 86 11.02 -0.22 15.40
C ARG A 86 12.26 0.63 15.10
N LYS A 87 12.18 1.95 15.27
CA LYS A 87 13.34 2.85 15.26
C LYS A 87 13.65 3.27 16.69
N ASP A 88 14.19 2.34 17.45
CA ASP A 88 15.03 2.58 18.64
C ASP A 88 16.26 1.68 18.53
#